data_AF-A0A970NF02-F1
#
_entry.id   AF-A0A970NF02-F1
#
_cell.length_a   1.000
_cell.length_b   1.000
_cell.length_c   1.000
_cell.angle_alpha   90.00
_cell.angle_beta   90.00
_cell.angle_gamma   90.00
#
_symmetry.space_group_name_H-M   'P 1'
#
loop_
_entity.id
_entity.type
_entity.pdbx_description
1 polymer ?
#
loop_
_entity_poly.entity_id
_entity_poly.type
_entity_poly.pdbx_seq_one_letter_code
_entity_poly.pdbx_strand_id
1 'polypeptide(L)'
;MTLKNYHTGRRYTAYVSTLGTSQLHLRSPWVVAFWSMMFPGLGHILLGKRLRGYILFVWEVFINLQGHINMAIFYSFLGDFEPAKQVLDTRWTLIYIPVYFFAIWDSYRTAVDLNNQYVLAAREAEAIKPFKLDAIEINYLDKKCPMTSALWSMVMPGLGQLTINRLITAFFMLIWSIVIVYQSNLLPAVHETFVGNFAYGKSLLNVQWFLNIPSVYFYTAYDAYVNTVEGNKLFDREQASYFSRRYQSRNFAMPSIKMSGSGSMYVVSTFKHSIMLEQAITAMEQKGIARDNILAVSLDKRNEKQKLFDSMHESDGISILDVPFILGAFLALMGAIYGFNFHLGPLLWGIIGFVAGAALGLVIKLILNWKHTRYRSQQQNPEVVLIVECGENQADAVKDLLWEHDAMGVRKLALGRSHSPSR
;
A
#
# COMPACT_ATOMS: atom_id res chain seq x y z
N MET A 1 16.65 26.15 -15.12
CA MET A 1 17.50 25.08 -14.57
C MET A 1 17.12 23.78 -15.29
N THR A 2 17.84 23.42 -16.35
CA THR A 2 17.52 22.28 -17.23
C THR A 2 17.76 20.94 -16.53
N LEU A 3 16.74 20.07 -16.56
CA LEU A 3 16.63 18.69 -16.03
C LEU A 3 17.67 17.67 -16.62
N LYS A 4 18.94 18.05 -16.78
CA LYS A 4 19.94 17.28 -17.54
C LYS A 4 20.62 16.12 -16.79
N ASN A 5 20.32 15.92 -15.50
CA ASN A 5 21.07 14.96 -14.65
C ASN A 5 20.24 13.73 -14.21
N TYR A 6 19.20 13.36 -14.94
CA TYR A 6 18.62 12.02 -14.81
C TYR A 6 19.27 11.16 -15.89
N HIS A 7 20.16 10.24 -15.51
CA HIS A 7 20.52 9.12 -16.38
C HIS A 7 19.21 8.41 -16.70
N THR A 8 18.75 8.45 -17.96
CA THR A 8 17.53 7.75 -18.38
C THR A 8 17.82 6.26 -18.31
N GLY A 9 17.39 5.64 -17.22
CA GLY A 9 17.31 4.19 -17.12
C GLY A 9 16.45 3.66 -18.27
N ARG A 10 16.71 2.43 -18.69
CA ARG A 10 15.81 1.74 -19.63
C ARG A 10 14.46 1.46 -18.97
N ARG A 11 14.42 1.33 -17.63
CA ARG A 11 13.23 0.96 -16.86
C ARG A 11 13.02 1.88 -15.66
N TYR A 12 11.75 2.18 -15.42
CA TYR A 12 11.31 3.06 -14.33
C TYR A 12 10.59 2.27 -13.24
N THR A 13 10.93 2.53 -11.97
CA THR A 13 10.23 1.94 -10.82
C THR A 13 8.93 2.66 -10.49
N ALA A 14 8.85 3.96 -10.78
CA ALA A 14 7.66 4.76 -10.56
C ALA A 14 7.54 5.93 -11.53
N TYR A 15 6.30 6.36 -11.74
CA TYR A 15 5.95 7.54 -12.52
C TYR A 15 4.84 8.31 -11.81
N VAL A 16 5.18 9.52 -11.38
CA VAL A 16 4.24 10.49 -10.77
C VAL A 16 3.64 11.32 -11.90
N SER A 17 2.34 11.14 -12.14
CA SER A 17 1.59 11.85 -13.18
C SER A 17 0.48 12.71 -12.58
N THR A 18 -0.12 13.58 -13.39
CA THR A 18 -1.23 14.45 -12.96
C THR A 18 -2.43 13.62 -12.49
N LEU A 19 -2.71 12.50 -13.15
CA LEU A 19 -3.84 11.61 -12.84
C LEU A 19 -3.51 10.54 -11.79
N GLY A 20 -2.27 10.53 -11.31
CA GLY A 20 -1.86 9.72 -10.19
C GLY A 20 -0.49 9.07 -10.32
N THR A 21 -0.14 8.32 -9.27
CA THR A 21 1.17 7.64 -9.16
C THR A 21 1.05 6.19 -9.61
N SER A 22 1.90 5.82 -10.58
CA SER A 22 2.06 4.43 -11.03
C SER A 22 3.39 3.92 -10.50
N GLN A 23 3.37 2.80 -9.79
CA GLN A 23 4.56 2.20 -9.19
C GLN A 23 4.63 0.70 -9.50
N LEU A 24 5.85 0.24 -9.75
CA LEU A 24 6.21 -1.17 -9.82
C LEU A 24 6.72 -1.59 -8.44
N HIS A 25 6.23 -2.73 -7.98
CA HIS A 25 6.71 -3.39 -6.77
C HIS A 25 6.47 -4.89 -6.89
N LEU A 26 7.14 -5.66 -6.03
CA LEU A 26 6.94 -7.10 -5.95
C LEU A 26 5.53 -7.41 -5.44
N ARG A 27 4.88 -8.36 -6.09
CA ARG A 27 3.56 -8.86 -5.71
C ARG A 27 3.55 -10.38 -5.76
N SER A 28 2.82 -11.02 -4.85
CA SER A 28 2.57 -12.45 -4.95
C SER A 28 1.64 -12.72 -6.14
N PRO A 29 2.06 -13.53 -7.14
CA PRO A 29 1.21 -13.86 -8.28
C PRO A 29 -0.09 -14.56 -7.88
N TRP A 30 -0.06 -15.35 -6.80
CA TRP A 30 -1.23 -16.04 -6.26
C TRP A 30 -2.27 -15.08 -5.67
N VAL A 31 -1.81 -14.04 -4.97
CA VAL A 31 -2.71 -13.00 -4.43
C VAL A 31 -3.40 -12.26 -5.56
N VAL A 32 -2.65 -11.92 -6.61
CA VAL A 32 -3.19 -11.26 -7.80
C VAL A 32 -4.22 -12.14 -8.50
N ALA A 33 -3.92 -13.43 -8.69
CA ALA A 33 -4.82 -14.40 -9.28
C ALA A 33 -6.11 -14.59 -8.46
N PHE A 34 -6.00 -14.63 -7.13
CA PHE A 34 -7.16 -14.70 -6.24
C PHE A 34 -8.10 -13.50 -6.42
N TRP A 35 -7.57 -12.28 -6.53
CA TRP A 35 -8.44 -11.12 -6.76
C TRP A 35 -9.15 -11.18 -8.11
N SER A 36 -8.50 -11.71 -9.17
CA SER A 36 -9.16 -12.00 -10.44
C SER A 36 -10.20 -13.13 -10.34
N MET A 37 -10.01 -14.10 -9.43
CA MET A 37 -10.97 -15.18 -9.16
C MET A 37 -12.21 -14.64 -8.44
N MET A 38 -12.03 -13.77 -7.46
CA MET A 38 -13.13 -13.10 -6.74
C MET A 38 -13.94 -12.19 -7.64
N PHE A 39 -13.28 -11.53 -8.59
CA PHE A 39 -13.93 -10.66 -9.57
C PHE A 39 -12.96 -10.35 -10.73
N PRO A 40 -13.21 -10.87 -11.95
CA PRO A 40 -12.37 -10.60 -13.11
C PRO A 40 -12.10 -9.11 -13.32
N GLY A 41 -10.83 -8.79 -13.57
CA GLY A 41 -10.33 -7.43 -13.72
C GLY A 41 -9.66 -6.86 -12.46
N LEU A 42 -10.04 -7.28 -11.25
CA LEU A 42 -9.43 -6.76 -10.02
C LEU A 42 -7.93 -7.09 -9.91
N GLY A 43 -7.51 -8.30 -10.29
CA GLY A 43 -6.08 -8.63 -10.33
C GLY A 43 -5.29 -7.73 -11.29
N HIS A 44 -5.85 -7.37 -12.44
CA HIS A 44 -5.19 -6.45 -13.39
C HIS A 44 -5.14 -5.01 -12.88
N ILE A 45 -6.19 -4.53 -12.21
CA ILE A 45 -6.21 -3.20 -11.57
C ILE A 45 -5.13 -3.17 -10.48
N LEU A 46 -5.03 -4.23 -9.67
CA LEU A 46 -4.00 -4.38 -8.64
C LEU A 46 -2.61 -4.31 -9.27
N LEU A 47 -2.41 -4.93 -10.44
CA LEU A 47 -1.16 -4.86 -11.18
C LEU A 47 -0.80 -3.47 -11.74
N GLY A 48 -1.73 -2.51 -11.71
CA GLY A 48 -1.60 -1.24 -12.39
C GLY A 48 -1.89 -1.30 -13.89
N LYS A 49 -2.36 -2.45 -14.40
CA LYS A 49 -2.84 -2.65 -15.78
C LYS A 49 -4.30 -2.15 -15.90
N ARG A 50 -4.49 -0.86 -15.57
CA ARG A 50 -5.80 -0.22 -15.34
C ARG A 50 -6.80 -0.44 -16.47
N LEU A 51 -6.44 -0.12 -17.72
CA LEU A 51 -7.35 -0.25 -18.86
C LEU A 51 -7.90 -1.68 -19.02
N ARG A 52 -7.00 -2.68 -19.02
CA ARG A 52 -7.38 -4.09 -19.14
C ARG A 52 -8.25 -4.53 -17.95
N GLY A 53 -7.87 -4.11 -16.75
CA GLY A 53 -8.64 -4.41 -15.54
C GLY A 53 -10.03 -3.80 -15.55
N TYR A 54 -10.19 -2.55 -15.97
CA TYR A 54 -11.51 -1.91 -16.07
C TYR A 54 -12.38 -2.58 -17.13
N ILE A 55 -11.83 -2.93 -18.29
CA ILE A 55 -12.58 -3.64 -19.33
C ILE A 55 -13.08 -4.99 -18.81
N LEU A 56 -12.20 -5.77 -18.17
CA LEU A 56 -12.58 -7.06 -17.60
C LEU A 56 -13.59 -6.93 -16.44
N PHE A 57 -13.48 -5.89 -15.62
CA PHE A 57 -14.44 -5.59 -14.56
C PHE A 57 -15.83 -5.28 -15.12
N VAL A 58 -15.92 -4.41 -16.13
CA VAL A 58 -17.22 -4.06 -16.75
C VAL A 58 -17.80 -5.28 -17.47
N TRP A 59 -16.96 -6.04 -18.15
CA TRP A 59 -17.35 -7.28 -18.80
C TRP A 59 -17.87 -8.31 -17.79
N GLU A 60 -17.21 -8.45 -16.63
CA GLU A 60 -17.67 -9.32 -15.54
C GLU A 60 -19.08 -8.95 -15.10
N VAL A 61 -19.31 -7.68 -14.76
CA VAL A 61 -20.63 -7.21 -14.34
C VAL A 61 -21.67 -7.54 -15.40
N PHE A 62 -21.39 -7.22 -16.66
CA PHE A 62 -22.35 -7.42 -17.75
C PHE A 62 -22.70 -8.89 -17.95
N ILE A 63 -21.70 -9.76 -18.11
CA ILE A 63 -21.93 -11.19 -18.39
C ILE A 63 -22.52 -11.90 -17.18
N ASN A 64 -22.10 -11.56 -15.96
CA ASN A 64 -22.64 -12.13 -14.74
C ASN A 64 -24.15 -11.82 -14.60
N LEU A 65 -24.57 -10.59 -14.94
CA LEU A 65 -25.98 -10.20 -14.95
C LEU A 65 -26.78 -10.95 -16.01
N GLN A 66 -26.29 -11.00 -17.25
CA GLN A 66 -27.01 -11.68 -18.33
C GLN A 66 -27.07 -13.19 -18.13
N GLY A 67 -26.03 -13.77 -17.53
CA GLY A 67 -25.93 -15.21 -17.24
C GLY A 67 -26.54 -15.64 -15.91
N HIS A 68 -26.98 -14.71 -15.05
CA HIS A 68 -27.43 -14.98 -13.67
C HIS A 68 -26.42 -15.80 -12.84
N ILE A 69 -25.13 -15.53 -13.04
CA ILE A 69 -24.06 -16.37 -12.49
C ILE A 69 -24.04 -16.29 -10.96
N ASN A 70 -24.19 -15.09 -10.39
CA ASN A 70 -24.26 -14.93 -8.93
C ASN A 70 -25.45 -15.66 -8.31
N MET A 71 -26.63 -15.66 -8.95
CA MET A 71 -27.77 -16.47 -8.48
C MET A 71 -27.49 -17.97 -8.54
N ALA A 72 -26.83 -18.45 -9.60
CA ALA A 72 -26.46 -19.86 -9.69
C ALA A 72 -25.43 -20.26 -8.63
N ILE A 73 -24.46 -19.39 -8.34
CA ILE A 73 -23.51 -19.53 -7.23
C ILE A 73 -24.28 -19.61 -5.91
N PHE A 74 -25.20 -18.67 -5.66
CA PHE A 74 -26.01 -18.63 -4.45
C PHE A 74 -26.75 -19.94 -4.20
N TYR A 75 -27.54 -20.41 -5.17
CA TYR A 75 -28.28 -21.66 -5.04
C TYR A 75 -27.36 -22.88 -4.89
N SER A 76 -26.25 -22.93 -5.64
CA SER A 76 -25.29 -24.03 -5.56
C SER A 76 -24.68 -24.17 -4.16
N PHE A 77 -24.30 -23.04 -3.53
CA PHE A 77 -23.72 -23.06 -2.19
C PHE A 77 -24.74 -23.39 -1.10
N LEU A 78 -26.02 -23.09 -1.31
CA LEU A 78 -27.11 -23.53 -0.41
C LEU A 78 -27.50 -25.00 -0.61
N GLY A 79 -27.00 -25.66 -1.64
CA GLY A 79 -27.29 -27.06 -1.97
C GLY A 79 -28.45 -27.26 -2.95
N ASP A 80 -29.04 -26.17 -3.44
CA ASP A 80 -30.19 -26.16 -4.34
C ASP A 80 -29.73 -26.23 -5.81
N PHE A 81 -29.19 -27.38 -6.22
CA PHE A 81 -28.60 -27.53 -7.57
C PHE A 81 -29.60 -27.42 -8.72
N GLU A 82 -30.87 -27.76 -8.49
CA GLU A 82 -31.89 -27.73 -9.55
C GLU A 82 -32.26 -26.27 -9.91
N PRO A 83 -32.62 -25.40 -8.94
CA PRO A 83 -32.72 -23.95 -9.19
C PRO A 83 -31.46 -23.32 -9.76
N ALA A 84 -30.28 -23.76 -9.30
CA ALA A 84 -29.00 -23.24 -9.79
C ALA A 84 -28.81 -23.46 -11.30
N LYS A 85 -29.25 -24.63 -11.83
CA LYS A 85 -29.19 -24.91 -13.27
C LYS A 85 -30.24 -24.12 -14.05
N GLN A 86 -31.45 -24.00 -13.50
CA GLN A 86 -32.58 -23.37 -14.18
C GLN A 86 -32.41 -21.85 -14.34
N VAL A 87 -31.73 -21.19 -13.39
CA VAL A 87 -31.53 -19.74 -13.43
C VAL A 87 -30.47 -19.30 -14.45
N LEU A 88 -29.54 -20.18 -14.83
CA LEU A 88 -28.43 -19.85 -15.72
C LEU A 88 -28.90 -19.66 -17.18
N ASP A 89 -28.49 -18.55 -17.80
CA ASP A 89 -28.50 -18.48 -19.28
C ASP A 89 -27.23 -19.13 -19.82
N THR A 90 -27.40 -20.35 -20.33
CA THR A 90 -26.30 -21.19 -20.85
C THR A 90 -25.45 -20.50 -21.91
N ARG A 91 -26.00 -19.60 -22.75
CA ARG A 91 -25.23 -18.93 -23.81
C ARG A 91 -24.23 -17.96 -23.22
N TRP A 92 -24.68 -17.15 -22.25
CA TRP A 92 -23.82 -16.22 -21.54
C TRP A 92 -22.83 -16.95 -20.63
N THR A 93 -23.26 -18.01 -19.94
CA THR A 93 -22.39 -18.82 -19.08
C THR A 93 -21.25 -19.50 -19.86
N LEU A 94 -21.53 -20.03 -21.06
CA LEU A 94 -20.49 -20.66 -21.89
C LEU A 94 -19.44 -19.66 -22.38
N ILE A 95 -19.83 -18.40 -22.65
CA ILE A 95 -18.90 -17.31 -22.95
C ILE A 95 -18.11 -16.89 -21.70
N TYR A 96 -18.75 -16.95 -20.53
CA TYR A 96 -18.14 -16.55 -19.26
C TYR A 96 -16.91 -17.39 -18.91
N ILE A 97 -17.07 -18.71 -18.95
CA ILE A 97 -16.07 -19.70 -18.49
C ILE A 97 -14.65 -19.44 -19.05
N PRO A 98 -14.42 -19.35 -20.37
CA PRO A 98 -13.06 -19.18 -20.91
C PRO A 98 -12.45 -17.83 -20.52
N VAL A 99 -13.23 -16.75 -20.51
CA VAL A 99 -12.73 -15.41 -20.15
C VAL A 99 -12.44 -15.31 -18.66
N TYR A 100 -13.24 -15.97 -17.82
CA TYR A 100 -13.00 -16.08 -16.38
C TYR A 100 -11.64 -16.75 -16.09
N PHE A 101 -11.39 -17.93 -16.67
CA PHE A 101 -10.11 -18.62 -16.50
C PHE A 101 -8.94 -17.84 -17.11
N PHE A 102 -9.16 -17.20 -18.25
CA PHE A 102 -8.16 -16.33 -18.87
C PHE A 102 -7.79 -15.16 -17.95
N ALA A 103 -8.75 -14.49 -17.32
CA ALA A 103 -8.49 -13.37 -16.43
C ALA A 103 -7.60 -13.80 -15.24
N ILE A 104 -7.89 -14.96 -14.64
CA ILE A 104 -7.10 -15.53 -13.54
C ILE A 104 -5.68 -15.83 -14.01
N TRP A 105 -5.54 -16.65 -15.06
CA TRP A 105 -4.24 -17.08 -15.59
C TRP A 105 -3.38 -15.90 -16.05
N ASP A 106 -3.95 -14.96 -16.81
CA ASP A 106 -3.21 -13.84 -17.36
C ASP A 106 -2.76 -12.87 -16.25
N SER A 107 -3.59 -12.65 -15.24
CA SER A 107 -3.21 -11.81 -14.09
C SER A 107 -2.05 -12.44 -13.30
N TYR A 108 -2.05 -13.76 -13.10
CA TYR A 108 -0.94 -14.49 -12.49
C TYR A 108 0.34 -14.33 -13.30
N ARG A 109 0.29 -14.65 -14.60
CA ARG A 109 1.46 -14.60 -15.50
C ARG A 109 2.03 -13.18 -15.59
N THR A 110 1.15 -12.18 -15.70
CA THR A 110 1.55 -10.77 -15.75
C THR A 110 2.20 -10.31 -14.44
N ALA A 111 1.77 -10.83 -13.29
CA ALA A 111 2.42 -10.53 -12.01
C ALA A 111 3.87 -11.04 -11.99
N VAL A 112 4.11 -12.26 -12.47
CA VAL A 112 5.48 -12.83 -12.61
C VAL A 112 6.33 -11.96 -13.54
N ASP A 113 5.79 -11.60 -14.71
CA ASP A 113 6.50 -10.76 -15.69
C ASP A 113 6.86 -9.37 -15.11
N LEU A 114 5.94 -8.74 -14.38
CA LEU A 114 6.16 -7.43 -13.77
C LEU A 114 7.14 -7.48 -12.59
N ASN A 115 7.15 -8.55 -11.80
CA ASN A 115 8.14 -8.74 -10.74
C ASN A 115 9.56 -8.77 -11.33
N ASN A 116 9.76 -9.47 -12.46
CA ASN A 116 11.05 -9.48 -13.17
C ASN A 116 11.45 -8.07 -13.64
N GLN A 117 10.51 -7.29 -14.19
CA GLN A 117 10.79 -5.91 -14.61
C GLN A 117 11.14 -5.02 -13.42
N TYR A 118 10.46 -5.18 -12.29
CA TYR A 118 10.73 -4.42 -11.08
C TYR A 118 12.14 -4.69 -10.54
N VAL A 119 12.59 -5.96 -10.50
CA VAL A 119 13.95 -6.29 -10.03
C VAL A 119 15.01 -5.64 -10.91
N LEU A 120 14.81 -5.62 -12.23
CA LEU A 120 15.72 -4.94 -13.15
C LEU A 120 15.69 -3.41 -12.94
N ALA A 121 14.51 -2.81 -12.86
CA ALA A 121 14.34 -1.38 -12.63
C ALA A 121 14.95 -0.92 -11.29
N ALA A 122 14.80 -1.71 -10.23
CA ALA A 122 15.35 -1.41 -8.92
C ALA A 122 16.90 -1.38 -8.91
N ARG A 123 17.56 -2.09 -9.84
CA ARG A 123 19.03 -2.08 -9.99
C ARG A 123 19.54 -0.89 -10.80
N GLU A 124 18.72 -0.35 -11.71
CA GLU A 124 19.09 0.80 -12.52
C GLU A 124 19.19 2.10 -11.66
N ALA A 125 18.68 2.08 -10.42
CA ALA A 125 18.83 3.13 -9.40
C ALA A 125 18.48 4.55 -9.92
N GLU A 126 17.52 4.62 -10.85
CA GLU A 126 17.14 5.87 -11.47
C GLU A 126 16.46 6.79 -10.46
N ALA A 127 16.78 8.07 -10.56
CA ALA A 127 16.18 9.07 -9.72
C ALA A 127 14.68 9.23 -10.05
N ILE A 128 13.85 9.06 -9.02
CA ILE A 128 12.41 9.25 -9.11
C ILE A 128 12.11 10.76 -9.05
N LYS A 129 11.12 11.22 -9.80
CA LYS A 129 10.61 12.59 -9.68
C LYS A 129 9.49 12.59 -8.63
N PRO A 130 9.68 13.19 -7.45
CA PRO A 130 8.73 13.06 -6.35
C PRO A 130 7.51 13.97 -6.49
N PHE A 131 7.55 14.98 -7.37
CA PHE A 131 6.55 16.04 -7.42
C PHE A 131 6.18 16.37 -8.87
N LYS A 132 4.88 16.53 -9.13
CA LYS A 132 4.33 17.07 -10.36
C LYS A 132 3.20 18.04 -10.04
N LEU A 133 3.40 19.29 -10.45
CA LEU A 133 2.38 20.34 -10.43
C LEU A 133 1.90 20.60 -11.86
N ASP A 134 0.60 20.59 -12.03
CA ASP A 134 -0.07 20.87 -13.30
C ASP A 134 -1.30 21.77 -13.02
N ALA A 135 -1.91 22.34 -14.05
CA ALA A 135 -3.08 23.22 -13.90
C ALA A 135 -4.31 22.50 -13.32
N ILE A 136 -4.34 21.17 -13.43
CA ILE A 136 -5.46 20.32 -13.03
C ILE A 136 -5.27 19.77 -11.61
N GLU A 137 -4.05 19.34 -11.25
CA GLU A 137 -3.81 18.58 -10.03
C GLU A 137 -2.38 18.74 -9.51
N ILE A 138 -2.22 18.60 -8.20
CA ILE A 138 -0.92 18.56 -7.51
C ILE A 138 -0.68 17.13 -7.04
N ASN A 139 0.29 16.43 -7.63
CA ASN A 139 0.63 15.07 -7.21
C ASN A 139 2.07 15.00 -6.72
N TYR A 140 2.25 14.36 -5.57
CA TYR A 140 3.54 14.22 -4.92
C TYR A 140 3.64 12.92 -4.13
N LEU A 141 4.87 12.45 -3.93
CA LEU A 141 5.16 11.35 -3.02
C LEU A 141 5.11 11.85 -1.58
N ASP A 142 4.44 11.09 -0.73
CA ASP A 142 4.24 11.43 0.67
C ASP A 142 4.11 10.15 1.51
N LYS A 143 4.41 10.26 2.81
CA LYS A 143 4.20 9.18 3.76
C LYS A 143 2.80 9.23 4.34
N LYS A 144 2.04 8.16 4.16
CA LYS A 144 0.66 8.05 4.64
C LYS A 144 0.47 6.81 5.51
N CYS A 145 -0.48 6.85 6.44
CA CYS A 145 -0.81 5.69 7.25
C CYS A 145 -1.59 4.67 6.40
N PRO A 146 -1.08 3.43 6.18
CA PRO A 146 -1.76 2.45 5.35
C PRO A 146 -3.13 2.02 5.86
N MET A 147 -3.30 1.97 7.19
CA MET A 147 -4.59 1.64 7.82
C MET A 147 -5.64 2.71 7.52
N THR A 148 -5.26 3.98 7.54
CA THR A 148 -6.18 5.08 7.22
C THR A 148 -6.70 4.97 5.79
N SER A 149 -5.84 4.68 4.81
CA SER A 149 -6.26 4.46 3.41
C SER A 149 -7.19 3.24 3.26
N ALA A 150 -6.91 2.16 3.98
CA ALA A 150 -7.78 0.98 3.99
C ALA A 150 -9.15 1.27 4.59
N LEU A 151 -9.19 1.95 5.75
CA LEU A 151 -10.42 2.33 6.47
C LEU A 151 -11.32 3.22 5.59
N TRP A 152 -10.75 4.20 4.90
CA TRP A 152 -11.54 5.04 3.98
C TRP A 152 -12.18 4.23 2.85
N SER A 153 -11.48 3.22 2.32
CA SER A 153 -12.07 2.33 1.30
C SER A 153 -13.13 1.38 1.85
N MET A 154 -13.05 1.00 3.13
CA MET A 154 -14.09 0.21 3.78
C MET A 154 -15.36 1.03 4.03
N VAL A 155 -15.23 2.33 4.31
CA VAL A 155 -16.38 3.24 4.41
C VAL A 155 -17.05 3.38 3.05
N MET A 156 -16.27 3.72 2.02
CA MET A 156 -16.76 3.78 0.65
C MET A 156 -15.62 3.40 -0.31
N PRO A 157 -15.76 2.33 -1.10
CA PRO A 157 -14.73 1.91 -2.05
C PRO A 157 -14.33 3.06 -2.99
N GLY A 158 -13.03 3.22 -3.20
CA GLY A 158 -12.46 4.31 -4.00
C GLY A 158 -11.93 5.49 -3.17
N LEU A 159 -12.45 5.74 -1.96
CA LEU A 159 -11.96 6.87 -1.14
C LEU A 159 -10.52 6.69 -0.70
N GLY A 160 -10.09 5.47 -0.32
CA GLY A 160 -8.69 5.23 0.02
C GLY A 160 -7.75 5.46 -1.16
N GLN A 161 -8.18 5.10 -2.37
CA GLN A 161 -7.44 5.39 -3.60
C GLN A 161 -7.32 6.91 -3.87
N LEU A 162 -8.34 7.70 -3.53
CA LEU A 162 -8.23 9.18 -3.57
C LEU A 162 -7.14 9.67 -2.62
N THR A 163 -7.08 9.14 -1.39
CA THR A 163 -6.07 9.58 -0.41
C THR A 163 -4.64 9.34 -0.87
N ILE A 164 -4.39 8.41 -1.81
CA ILE A 164 -3.07 8.11 -2.37
C ILE A 164 -2.91 8.62 -3.82
N ASN A 165 -3.71 9.60 -4.22
CA ASN A 165 -3.67 10.23 -5.54
C ASN A 165 -3.74 9.20 -6.69
N ARG A 166 -4.61 8.19 -6.61
CA ARG A 166 -4.90 7.26 -7.72
C ARG A 166 -6.28 7.56 -8.31
N LEU A 167 -6.46 8.79 -8.81
CA LEU A 167 -7.76 9.38 -9.18
C LEU A 167 -8.59 8.48 -10.12
N ILE A 168 -8.01 7.98 -11.21
CA ILE A 168 -8.75 7.17 -12.19
C ILE A 168 -9.33 5.92 -11.53
N THR A 169 -8.50 5.17 -10.77
CA THR A 169 -8.97 3.98 -10.05
C THR A 169 -9.99 4.35 -8.99
N ALA A 170 -9.76 5.45 -8.28
CA ALA A 170 -10.65 5.89 -7.22
C ALA A 170 -12.07 6.17 -7.73
N PHE A 171 -12.22 6.98 -8.78
CA PHE A 171 -13.53 7.29 -9.36
C PHE A 171 -14.17 6.06 -10.01
N PHE A 172 -13.38 5.22 -10.69
CA PHE A 172 -13.89 3.97 -11.26
C PHE A 172 -14.50 3.07 -10.19
N MET A 173 -13.78 2.85 -9.08
CA MET A 173 -14.28 2.01 -7.98
C MET A 173 -15.46 2.67 -7.26
N LEU A 174 -15.43 3.98 -7.05
CA LEU A 174 -16.52 4.72 -6.40
C LEU A 174 -17.81 4.61 -7.21
N ILE A 175 -17.76 4.87 -8.52
CA ILE A 175 -18.93 4.78 -9.41
C ILE A 175 -19.52 3.37 -9.37
N TRP A 176 -18.68 2.34 -9.56
CA TRP A 176 -19.18 0.97 -9.56
C TRP A 176 -19.69 0.51 -8.21
N SER A 177 -19.10 0.97 -7.10
CA SER A 177 -19.63 0.70 -5.78
C SER A 177 -20.97 1.36 -5.52
N ILE A 178 -21.19 2.61 -5.98
CA ILE A 178 -22.52 3.23 -5.93
C ILE A 178 -23.53 2.38 -6.70
N VAL A 179 -23.19 1.97 -7.94
CA VAL A 179 -24.07 1.14 -8.77
C VAL A 179 -24.41 -0.17 -8.06
N ILE A 180 -23.41 -0.89 -7.55
CA ILE A 180 -23.61 -2.19 -6.89
C ILE A 180 -24.45 -2.03 -5.61
N VAL A 181 -24.13 -1.05 -4.76
CA VAL A 181 -24.84 -0.79 -3.49
C VAL A 181 -26.30 -0.40 -3.73
N TYR A 182 -26.54 0.42 -4.75
CA TYR A 182 -27.89 0.85 -5.12
C TYR A 182 -28.69 -0.31 -5.68
N GLN A 183 -28.16 -1.03 -6.67
CA GLN A 183 -28.85 -2.13 -7.33
C GLN A 183 -29.04 -3.35 -6.43
N SER A 184 -28.18 -3.55 -5.43
CA SER A 184 -28.35 -4.59 -4.41
C SER A 184 -29.39 -4.26 -3.35
N ASN A 185 -29.88 -3.01 -3.34
CA ASN A 185 -30.72 -2.47 -2.26
C ASN A 185 -30.04 -2.62 -0.87
N LEU A 186 -28.72 -2.41 -0.80
CA LEU A 186 -27.95 -2.69 0.40
C LEU A 186 -28.34 -1.77 1.56
N LEU A 187 -28.42 -0.45 1.32
CA LEU A 187 -28.58 0.52 2.42
C LEU A 187 -29.92 0.37 3.16
N PRO A 188 -31.06 0.14 2.49
CA PRO A 188 -32.31 -0.19 3.20
C PRO A 188 -32.22 -1.51 3.98
N ALA A 189 -31.58 -2.54 3.44
CA ALA A 189 -31.35 -3.79 4.16
C ALA A 189 -30.46 -3.60 5.41
N VAL A 190 -29.45 -2.73 5.32
CA VAL A 190 -28.60 -2.32 6.45
C VAL A 190 -29.44 -1.62 7.52
N HIS A 191 -30.30 -0.67 7.13
CA HIS A 191 -31.20 0.02 8.05
C HIS A 191 -32.08 -0.95 8.85
N GLU A 192 -32.78 -1.85 8.16
CA GLU A 192 -33.64 -2.85 8.81
C GLU A 192 -32.86 -3.81 9.72
N THR A 193 -31.63 -4.16 9.33
CA THR A 193 -30.74 -4.96 10.17
C THR A 193 -30.39 -4.23 11.47
N PHE A 194 -30.17 -2.91 11.44
CA PHE A 194 -29.90 -2.12 12.64
C PHE A 194 -31.14 -1.91 13.52
N VAL A 195 -32.33 -1.82 12.93
CA VAL A 195 -33.61 -1.80 13.66
C VAL A 195 -33.91 -3.16 14.33
N GLY A 196 -33.26 -4.23 13.88
CA GLY A 196 -33.45 -5.60 14.37
C GLY A 196 -34.47 -6.41 13.56
N ASN A 197 -34.98 -5.87 12.46
CA ASN A 197 -35.92 -6.54 11.57
C ASN A 197 -35.19 -7.39 10.51
N PHE A 198 -34.48 -8.43 10.97
CA PHE A 198 -33.59 -9.22 10.12
C PHE A 198 -34.30 -9.97 8.98
N ALA A 199 -35.55 -10.39 9.19
CA ALA A 199 -36.33 -11.11 8.18
C ALA A 199 -36.67 -10.20 6.99
N TYR A 200 -37.14 -8.99 7.26
CA TYR A 200 -37.45 -8.01 6.22
C TYR A 200 -36.17 -7.46 5.58
N GLY A 201 -35.13 -7.16 6.38
CA GLY A 201 -33.84 -6.71 5.85
C GLY A 201 -33.24 -7.69 4.85
N LYS A 202 -33.40 -8.99 5.08
CA LYS A 202 -33.02 -10.05 4.12
C LYS A 202 -33.81 -10.01 2.82
N SER A 203 -35.14 -9.89 2.89
CA SER A 203 -35.99 -9.93 1.69
C SER A 203 -35.83 -8.69 0.80
N LEU A 204 -35.28 -7.61 1.34
CA LEU A 204 -34.96 -6.40 0.58
C LEU A 204 -33.77 -6.56 -0.37
N LEU A 205 -32.85 -7.50 -0.11
CA LEU A 205 -31.61 -7.61 -0.88
C LEU A 205 -31.84 -8.23 -2.25
N ASN A 206 -31.31 -7.57 -3.28
CA ASN A 206 -31.13 -8.20 -4.58
C ASN A 206 -29.83 -9.01 -4.57
N VAL A 207 -29.97 -10.33 -4.43
CA VAL A 207 -28.86 -11.29 -4.27
C VAL A 207 -27.86 -11.22 -5.43
N GLN A 208 -28.34 -11.09 -6.66
CA GLN A 208 -27.50 -11.02 -7.86
C GLN A 208 -26.47 -9.88 -7.80
N TRP A 209 -26.87 -8.72 -7.25
CA TRP A 209 -25.96 -7.59 -7.07
C TRP A 209 -25.22 -7.65 -5.73
N PHE A 210 -25.89 -8.10 -4.68
CA PHE A 210 -25.35 -8.17 -3.32
C PHE A 210 -24.08 -9.03 -3.22
N LEU A 211 -24.01 -10.16 -3.94
CA LEU A 211 -22.84 -11.04 -3.92
C LEU A 211 -21.56 -10.42 -4.49
N ASN A 212 -21.64 -9.30 -5.20
CA ASN A 212 -20.47 -8.55 -5.66
C ASN A 212 -19.85 -7.67 -4.56
N ILE A 213 -20.57 -7.42 -3.46
CA ILE A 213 -20.15 -6.46 -2.43
C ILE A 213 -18.88 -6.93 -1.71
N PRO A 214 -18.76 -8.18 -1.22
CA PRO A 214 -17.55 -8.64 -0.53
C PRO A 214 -16.29 -8.46 -1.38
N SER A 215 -16.32 -8.87 -2.65
CA SER A 215 -15.14 -8.77 -3.52
C SER A 215 -14.72 -7.32 -3.75
N VAL A 216 -15.65 -6.42 -4.06
CA VAL A 216 -15.36 -5.01 -4.34
C VAL A 216 -14.90 -4.24 -3.09
N TYR A 217 -15.59 -4.40 -1.96
CA TYR A 217 -15.24 -3.69 -0.72
C TYR A 217 -13.89 -4.12 -0.17
N PHE A 218 -13.66 -5.43 -0.01
CA PHE A 218 -12.42 -5.91 0.58
C PHE A 218 -11.23 -5.77 -0.37
N TYR A 219 -11.45 -5.86 -1.69
CA TYR A 219 -10.42 -5.55 -2.67
C TYR A 219 -9.97 -4.09 -2.56
N THR A 220 -10.88 -3.12 -2.53
CA THR A 220 -10.49 -1.70 -2.53
C THR A 220 -9.76 -1.33 -1.24
N ALA A 221 -10.17 -1.88 -0.10
CA ALA A 221 -9.45 -1.74 1.15
C ALA A 221 -8.04 -2.36 1.09
N TYR A 222 -7.92 -3.54 0.51
CA TYR A 222 -6.64 -4.20 0.28
C TYR A 222 -5.72 -3.41 -0.68
N ASP A 223 -6.24 -2.99 -1.84
CA ASP A 223 -5.51 -2.21 -2.85
C ASP A 223 -5.03 -0.87 -2.27
N ALA A 224 -5.88 -0.17 -1.51
CA ALA A 224 -5.49 1.06 -0.83
C ALA A 224 -4.37 0.80 0.18
N TYR A 225 -4.51 -0.23 1.03
CA TYR A 225 -3.48 -0.61 2.01
C TYR A 225 -2.11 -0.87 1.34
N VAL A 226 -2.09 -1.78 0.36
CA VAL A 226 -0.83 -2.22 -0.28
C VAL A 226 -0.18 -1.05 -1.01
N ASN A 227 -0.94 -0.27 -1.77
CA ASN A 227 -0.35 0.85 -2.50
C ASN A 227 0.14 1.97 -1.57
N THR A 228 -0.47 2.17 -0.39
CA THR A 228 0.07 3.09 0.62
C THR A 228 1.38 2.56 1.21
N VAL A 229 1.46 1.27 1.56
CA VAL A 229 2.70 0.65 2.07
C VAL A 229 3.84 0.80 1.05
N GLU A 230 3.57 0.50 -0.21
CA GLU A 230 4.58 0.58 -1.27
C GLU A 230 4.91 2.03 -1.64
N GLY A 231 3.94 2.94 -1.58
CA GLY A 231 4.16 4.37 -1.74
C GLY A 231 5.10 4.94 -0.67
N ASN A 232 4.96 4.51 0.59
CA ASN A 232 5.87 4.90 1.66
C ASN A 232 7.30 4.38 1.42
N LYS A 233 7.46 3.16 0.91
CA LYS A 233 8.77 2.62 0.53
C LYS A 233 9.39 3.37 -0.64
N LEU A 234 8.57 3.78 -1.60
CA LEU A 234 8.99 4.60 -2.72
C LEU A 234 9.49 5.97 -2.26
N PHE A 235 8.78 6.60 -1.32
CA PHE A 235 9.21 7.84 -0.66
C PHE A 235 10.58 7.67 0.03
N ASP A 236 10.76 6.61 0.84
CA ASP A 236 12.04 6.34 1.52
C ASP A 236 13.21 6.30 0.53
N ARG A 237 13.02 5.59 -0.59
CA ARG A 237 14.05 5.40 -1.63
C ARG A 237 14.37 6.69 -2.37
N GLU A 238 13.34 7.46 -2.71
CA GLU A 238 13.52 8.75 -3.37
C GLU A 238 14.31 9.70 -2.46
N GLN A 239 13.91 9.81 -1.18
CA GLN A 239 14.58 10.67 -0.22
C GLN A 239 16.04 10.20 0.06
N ALA A 240 16.30 8.89 0.13
CA ALA A 240 17.66 8.37 0.23
C ALA A 240 18.52 8.71 -1.00
N SER A 241 17.94 8.63 -2.20
CA SER A 241 18.60 9.07 -3.44
C SER A 241 18.84 10.58 -3.46
N TYR A 242 17.93 11.38 -2.90
CA TYR A 242 18.12 12.81 -2.73
C TYR A 242 19.30 13.12 -1.80
N PHE A 243 19.38 12.48 -0.63
CA PHE A 243 20.46 12.71 0.33
C PHE A 243 21.83 12.27 -0.20
N SER A 244 21.93 11.10 -0.82
CA SER A 244 23.19 10.63 -1.42
C SER A 244 23.73 11.58 -2.50
N ARG A 245 22.84 12.19 -3.29
CA ARG A 245 23.25 13.14 -4.34
C ARG A 245 23.63 14.51 -3.80
N ARG A 246 23.04 14.95 -2.67
CA ARG A 246 23.05 16.35 -2.29
C ARG A 246 23.75 16.66 -0.97
N TYR A 247 23.85 15.69 -0.06
CA TYR A 247 24.39 15.85 1.30
C TYR A 247 25.42 14.76 1.65
N GLN A 248 26.08 14.16 0.65
CA GLN A 248 27.23 13.27 0.84
C GLN A 248 28.41 13.77 0.00
N SER A 249 28.75 15.05 0.19
CA SER A 249 29.87 15.66 -0.53
C SER A 249 31.21 15.13 -0.02
N ARG A 250 32.20 15.02 -0.90
CA ARG A 250 33.57 14.59 -0.52
C ARG A 250 34.29 15.60 0.36
N ASN A 251 33.76 16.83 0.45
CA ASN A 251 34.35 17.94 1.17
C ASN A 251 33.91 18.02 2.64
N PHE A 252 32.92 17.21 3.03
CA PHE A 252 32.46 17.17 4.42
C PHE A 252 33.60 16.77 5.36
N ALA A 253 33.93 17.62 6.32
CA ALA A 253 35.00 17.36 7.27
C ALA A 253 34.53 16.37 8.34
N MET A 254 35.01 15.13 8.26
CA MET A 254 34.63 14.09 9.22
C MET A 254 35.13 14.42 10.63
N PRO A 255 34.33 14.16 11.69
CA PRO A 255 34.74 14.40 13.06
C PRO A 255 36.01 13.60 13.40
N SER A 256 37.08 14.30 13.80
CA SER A 256 38.38 13.69 14.09
C SER A 256 38.96 14.20 15.41
N ILE A 257 39.49 13.28 16.23
CA ILE A 257 40.13 13.61 17.53
C ILE A 257 41.35 14.52 17.32
N LYS A 258 42.04 14.41 16.18
CA LYS A 258 43.19 15.25 15.85
C LYS A 258 42.83 16.71 15.56
N MET A 259 41.55 17.01 15.33
CA MET A 259 41.04 18.35 15.02
C MET A 259 40.46 19.07 16.26
N SER A 260 40.76 18.59 17.46
CA SER A 260 40.19 19.05 18.75
C SER A 260 40.57 20.50 19.17
N GLY A 261 40.88 21.39 18.23
CA GLY A 261 41.15 22.81 18.46
C GLY A 261 40.63 23.77 17.37
N SER A 262 39.84 23.31 16.38
CA SER A 262 39.36 24.19 15.28
C SER A 262 38.15 25.07 15.63
N GLY A 263 37.56 24.92 16.83
CA GLY A 263 36.30 25.61 17.19
C GLY A 263 35.04 25.04 16.52
N SER A 264 35.18 23.97 15.71
CA SER A 264 34.07 23.22 15.11
C SER A 264 33.48 22.24 16.11
N MET A 265 32.16 22.25 16.25
CA MET A 265 31.36 21.27 16.98
C MET A 265 30.54 20.42 16.02
N TYR A 266 30.34 19.16 16.37
CA TYR A 266 29.50 18.27 15.58
C TYR A 266 28.24 17.89 16.35
N VAL A 267 27.10 17.96 15.68
CA VAL A 267 25.82 17.48 16.19
C VAL A 267 25.42 16.27 15.36
N VAL A 268 25.17 15.15 16.03
CA VAL A 268 24.69 13.92 15.41
C VAL A 268 23.23 13.74 15.79
N SER A 269 22.39 13.48 14.82
CA SER A 269 20.99 13.17 15.03
C SER A 269 20.51 12.02 14.18
N THR A 270 19.44 11.40 14.62
CA THR A 270 18.82 10.26 13.94
C THR A 270 17.37 10.56 13.63
N PHE A 271 16.93 10.20 12.43
CA PHE A 271 15.60 10.45 11.92
C PHE A 271 15.01 9.19 11.28
N LYS A 272 13.69 9.19 11.13
CA LYS A 272 13.02 8.39 10.09
C LYS A 272 12.98 9.18 8.80
N HIS A 273 12.81 8.51 7.68
CA HIS A 273 12.47 9.20 6.45
C HIS A 273 11.14 9.95 6.63
N SER A 274 11.14 11.26 6.43
CA SER A 274 9.98 12.15 6.57
C SER A 274 10.25 13.48 5.88
N ILE A 275 9.18 14.22 5.54
CA ILE A 275 9.33 15.57 5.01
C ILE A 275 9.88 16.55 6.06
N MET A 276 9.65 16.29 7.36
CA MET A 276 10.20 17.09 8.48
C MET A 276 11.73 17.11 8.48
N LEU A 277 12.38 16.00 8.09
CA LEU A 277 13.84 15.95 7.95
C LEU A 277 14.36 16.93 6.88
N GLU A 278 13.69 17.01 5.74
CA GLU A 278 14.05 17.98 4.68
C GLU A 278 13.81 19.42 5.11
N GLN A 279 12.73 19.67 5.87
CA GLN A 279 12.47 20.97 6.48
C GLN A 279 13.57 21.36 7.49
N ALA A 280 13.99 20.42 8.35
CA ALA A 280 15.06 20.65 9.32
C ALA A 280 16.37 21.05 8.61
N ILE A 281 16.74 20.30 7.56
CA ILE A 281 17.94 20.59 6.76
C ILE A 281 17.83 21.97 6.10
N THR A 282 16.69 22.29 5.50
CA THR A 282 16.46 23.60 4.87
C THR A 282 16.52 24.74 5.89
N ALA A 283 15.95 24.54 7.08
CA ALA A 283 15.98 25.52 8.16
C ALA A 283 17.41 25.73 8.70
N MET A 284 18.24 24.69 8.73
CA MET A 284 19.68 24.80 9.06
C MET A 284 20.44 25.59 8.00
N GLU A 285 20.19 25.34 6.71
CA GLU A 285 20.80 26.12 5.61
C GLU A 285 20.41 27.61 5.72
N GLN A 286 19.15 27.91 6.03
CA GLN A 286 18.67 29.29 6.23
C GLN A 286 19.32 29.99 7.43
N LYS A 287 19.67 29.24 8.49
CA LYS A 287 20.41 29.76 9.66
C LYS A 287 21.91 29.89 9.42
N GLY A 288 22.39 29.70 8.18
CA GLY A 288 23.77 29.95 7.78
C GLY A 288 24.71 28.75 7.85
N ILE A 289 24.19 27.53 8.05
CA ILE A 289 25.00 26.31 7.96
C ILE A 289 25.20 25.97 6.49
N ALA A 290 26.45 25.97 6.03
CA ALA A 290 26.75 25.60 4.65
C ALA A 290 26.33 24.16 4.38
N ARG A 291 25.83 23.88 3.17
CA ARG A 291 25.41 22.51 2.80
C ARG A 291 26.54 21.49 2.95
N ASP A 292 27.78 21.88 2.64
CA ASP A 292 28.96 21.02 2.78
C ASP A 292 29.29 20.66 4.23
N ASN A 293 28.66 21.33 5.20
CA ASN A 293 28.77 21.04 6.63
C ASN A 293 27.61 20.14 7.12
N ILE A 294 26.77 19.63 6.22
CA ILE A 294 25.65 18.74 6.54
C ILE A 294 25.83 17.42 5.79
N LEU A 295 26.02 16.34 6.56
CA LEU A 295 26.10 14.98 6.05
C LEU A 295 24.82 14.22 6.40
N ALA A 296 24.05 13.80 5.39
CA ALA A 296 22.86 12.97 5.58
C ALA A 296 23.07 11.56 4.99
N VAL A 297 22.96 10.54 5.83
CA VAL A 297 23.21 9.14 5.47
C VAL A 297 21.99 8.29 5.78
N SER A 298 21.31 7.82 4.73
CA SER A 298 20.26 6.81 4.86
C SER A 298 20.89 5.44 5.14
N LEU A 299 20.33 4.73 6.11
CA LEU A 299 20.80 3.43 6.57
C LEU A 299 20.18 2.30 5.73
N ASP A 300 21.01 1.36 5.29
CA ASP A 300 20.56 0.17 4.57
C ASP A 300 19.73 -0.75 5.51
N LYS A 301 18.58 -1.22 5.03
CA LYS A 301 17.74 -2.17 5.78
C LYS A 301 18.35 -3.58 5.68
N ARG A 302 18.52 -4.26 6.82
CA ARG A 302 19.07 -5.64 6.89
C ARG A 302 18.29 -6.58 5.97
N ASN A 303 19.02 -7.28 5.09
CA ASN A 303 18.53 -8.24 4.08
C ASN A 303 17.65 -7.63 2.97
N GLU A 304 17.66 -6.32 2.72
CA GLU A 304 16.84 -5.73 1.64
C GLU A 304 17.26 -6.23 0.25
N LYS A 305 18.58 -6.33 0.00
CA LYS A 305 19.12 -6.84 -1.26
C LYS A 305 18.81 -8.33 -1.45
N GLN A 306 19.07 -9.19 -0.45
CA GLN A 306 18.74 -10.64 -0.51
C GLN A 306 17.25 -10.88 -0.76
N LYS A 307 16.36 -10.13 -0.09
CA LYS A 307 14.91 -10.24 -0.31
C LYS A 307 14.46 -9.90 -1.72
N LEU A 308 15.14 -8.99 -2.43
CA LEU A 308 14.85 -8.71 -3.85
C LEU A 308 15.15 -9.91 -4.76
N PHE A 309 16.05 -10.82 -4.37
CA PHE A 309 16.41 -12.00 -5.15
C PHE A 309 15.54 -13.22 -4.78
N ASP A 310 15.32 -13.47 -3.49
CA ASP A 310 14.58 -14.66 -3.03
C ASP A 310 13.07 -14.55 -3.33
N SER A 311 12.51 -13.34 -3.31
CA SER A 311 11.08 -13.07 -3.58
C SER A 311 10.65 -13.19 -5.05
N MET A 312 11.58 -13.52 -5.97
CA MET A 312 11.22 -13.73 -7.38
C MET A 312 10.50 -15.06 -7.61
N HIS A 313 10.75 -16.09 -6.78
CA HIS A 313 10.24 -17.46 -7.01
C HIS A 313 9.45 -18.02 -5.82
N GLU A 314 9.59 -17.45 -4.62
CA GLU A 314 8.73 -17.76 -3.48
C GLU A 314 7.70 -16.66 -3.24
N SER A 315 6.50 -17.05 -2.82
CA SER A 315 5.43 -16.18 -2.35
C SER A 315 5.83 -15.53 -1.03
N ASP A 316 6.86 -14.68 -1.06
CA ASP A 316 7.28 -13.94 0.11
C ASP A 316 6.20 -12.90 0.39
N GLY A 317 5.30 -13.26 1.30
CA GLY A 317 4.15 -12.48 1.76
C GLY A 317 4.59 -11.21 2.50
N ILE A 318 5.22 -10.29 1.78
CA ILE A 318 5.81 -9.05 2.28
C ILE A 318 4.74 -8.15 2.90
N SER A 319 3.49 -8.22 2.45
CA SER A 319 2.38 -7.49 3.07
C SER A 319 1.74 -8.36 4.15
N ILE A 320 1.90 -7.95 5.41
CA ILE A 320 1.36 -8.62 6.62
C ILE A 320 -0.12 -8.98 6.45
N LEU A 321 -0.85 -8.22 5.65
CA LEU A 321 -2.29 -8.34 5.51
C LEU A 321 -2.78 -9.05 4.24
N ASP A 322 -1.90 -9.57 3.37
CA ASP A 322 -2.33 -10.32 2.17
C ASP A 322 -3.27 -11.49 2.49
N VAL A 323 -2.79 -12.44 3.30
CA VAL A 323 -3.57 -13.64 3.69
C VAL A 323 -4.82 -13.27 4.51
N PRO A 324 -4.74 -12.37 5.53
CA PRO A 324 -5.93 -11.87 6.21
C PRO A 324 -7.03 -11.32 5.27
N PHE A 325 -6.69 -10.47 4.30
CA PHE A 325 -7.69 -9.90 3.40
C PHE A 325 -8.27 -10.93 2.43
N ILE A 326 -7.45 -11.84 1.90
CA ILE A 326 -7.90 -12.93 1.03
C ILE A 326 -8.89 -13.83 1.75
N LEU A 327 -8.49 -14.35 2.90
CA LEU A 327 -9.30 -15.30 3.66
C LEU A 327 -10.53 -14.61 4.23
N GLY A 328 -10.39 -13.36 4.71
CA GLY A 328 -11.50 -12.53 5.13
C GLY A 328 -12.51 -12.31 4.01
N ALA A 329 -12.07 -11.89 2.83
CA ALA A 329 -12.98 -11.63 1.70
C ALA A 329 -13.72 -12.90 1.25
N PHE A 330 -13.02 -14.04 1.18
CA PHE A 330 -13.63 -15.32 0.83
C PHE A 330 -14.67 -15.76 1.88
N LEU A 331 -14.32 -15.72 3.17
CA LEU A 331 -15.26 -16.09 4.23
C LEU A 331 -16.40 -15.08 4.39
N ALA A 332 -16.20 -13.82 4.03
CA ALA A 332 -17.26 -12.84 3.98
C ALA A 332 -18.28 -13.16 2.88
N LEU A 333 -17.83 -13.60 1.71
CA LEU A 333 -18.72 -14.09 0.65
C LEU A 333 -19.50 -15.32 1.12
N MET A 334 -18.83 -16.30 1.74
CA MET A 334 -19.51 -17.48 2.28
C MET A 334 -20.52 -17.11 3.37
N GLY A 335 -20.14 -16.23 4.31
CA GLY A 335 -21.03 -15.72 5.35
C GLY A 335 -22.22 -14.94 4.78
N ALA A 336 -22.02 -14.19 3.70
CA ALA A 336 -23.08 -13.50 2.99
C ALA A 336 -24.05 -14.46 2.29
N ILE A 337 -23.59 -15.58 1.76
CA ILE A 337 -24.46 -16.60 1.16
C ILE A 337 -25.22 -17.38 2.24
N TYR A 338 -24.52 -18.01 3.18
CA TYR A 338 -25.14 -18.84 4.21
C TYR A 338 -25.97 -18.03 5.21
N GLY A 339 -25.66 -16.74 5.38
CA GLY A 339 -26.40 -15.84 6.26
C GLY A 339 -27.86 -15.61 5.86
N PHE A 340 -28.26 -15.94 4.62
CA PHE A 340 -29.68 -15.95 4.25
C PHE A 340 -30.50 -16.98 5.06
N ASN A 341 -29.88 -18.11 5.41
CA ASN A 341 -30.50 -19.16 6.22
C ASN A 341 -30.41 -18.89 7.73
N PHE A 342 -29.57 -17.93 8.15
CA PHE A 342 -29.35 -17.63 9.56
C PHE A 342 -30.15 -16.43 10.04
N HIS A 343 -30.40 -16.37 11.35
CA HIS A 343 -31.26 -15.34 11.96
C HIS A 343 -30.72 -13.92 11.77
N LEU A 344 -29.42 -13.70 12.02
CA LEU A 344 -28.76 -12.38 11.93
C LEU A 344 -28.68 -11.81 10.50
N GLY A 345 -28.99 -12.63 9.51
CA GLY A 345 -28.99 -12.24 8.10
C GLY A 345 -27.60 -12.22 7.44
N PRO A 346 -27.58 -12.06 6.11
CA PRO A 346 -26.39 -12.15 5.27
C PRO A 346 -25.40 -11.01 5.51
N LEU A 347 -25.87 -9.83 5.90
CA LEU A 347 -25.00 -8.69 6.18
C LEU A 347 -24.09 -8.96 7.39
N LEU A 348 -24.68 -9.31 8.54
CA LEU A 348 -23.91 -9.55 9.77
C LEU A 348 -23.04 -10.79 9.65
N TRP A 349 -23.55 -11.88 9.07
CA TRP A 349 -22.73 -13.08 8.84
C TRP A 349 -21.61 -12.86 7.82
N GLY A 350 -21.80 -11.98 6.83
CA GLY A 350 -20.72 -11.54 5.95
C GLY A 350 -19.62 -10.79 6.72
N ILE A 351 -19.97 -9.87 7.62
CA ILE A 351 -19.00 -9.15 8.45
C ILE A 351 -18.28 -10.10 9.42
N ILE A 352 -19.03 -10.99 10.09
CA ILE A 352 -18.45 -12.01 10.98
C ILE A 352 -17.49 -12.90 10.21
N GLY A 353 -17.88 -13.33 9.01
CA GLY A 353 -17.03 -14.11 8.10
C GLY A 353 -15.74 -13.39 7.77
N PHE A 354 -15.79 -12.09 7.46
CA PHE A 354 -14.60 -11.28 7.22
C PHE A 354 -13.67 -11.24 8.45
N VAL A 355 -14.21 -10.91 9.62
CA VAL A 355 -13.43 -10.78 10.86
C VAL A 355 -12.80 -12.11 11.25
N ALA A 356 -13.56 -13.20 11.18
CA ALA A 356 -13.05 -14.55 11.48
C ALA A 356 -11.97 -14.97 10.49
N GLY A 357 -12.16 -14.72 9.19
CA GLY A 357 -11.18 -15.04 8.16
C GLY A 357 -9.91 -14.20 8.26
N ALA A 358 -10.05 -12.91 8.53
CA ALA A 358 -8.91 -12.02 8.75
C ALA A 358 -8.11 -12.42 9.99
N ALA A 359 -8.78 -12.75 11.10
CA ALA A 359 -8.15 -13.24 12.32
C ALA A 359 -7.41 -14.56 12.10
N LEU A 360 -8.05 -15.53 11.44
CA LEU A 360 -7.42 -16.80 11.08
C LEU A 360 -6.21 -16.61 10.17
N GLY A 361 -6.34 -15.75 9.15
CA GLY A 361 -5.24 -15.40 8.25
C GLY A 361 -4.07 -14.75 8.97
N LEU A 362 -4.34 -13.91 9.98
CA LEU A 362 -3.32 -13.28 10.81
C LEU A 362 -2.61 -14.33 11.66
N VAL A 363 -3.35 -15.24 12.29
CA VAL A 363 -2.81 -16.35 13.09
C VAL A 363 -1.89 -17.23 12.24
N ILE A 364 -2.33 -17.65 11.05
CA ILE A 364 -1.51 -18.42 10.10
C ILE A 364 -0.20 -17.70 9.83
N LYS A 365 -0.27 -16.39 9.54
CA LYS A 365 0.92 -15.60 9.22
C LYS A 365 1.86 -15.43 10.41
N LEU A 366 1.32 -15.23 11.61
CA LEU A 366 2.11 -15.11 12.83
C LEU A 366 2.83 -16.41 13.16
N ILE A 367 2.19 -17.57 12.95
CA ILE A 367 2.79 -18.89 13.14
C ILE A 367 3.93 -19.12 12.13
N LEU A 368 3.68 -18.89 10.84
CA LEU A 368 4.70 -19.05 9.79
C LEU A 368 5.92 -18.15 10.02
N ASN A 369 5.69 -16.92 10.49
CA ASN A 369 6.76 -15.95 10.72
C ASN A 369 7.28 -15.93 12.18
N TRP A 370 6.90 -16.87 13.04
CA TRP A 370 7.14 -16.78 14.48
C TRP A 370 8.63 -16.60 14.84
N LYS A 371 9.54 -17.23 14.08
CA LYS A 371 11.00 -17.06 14.24
C LYS A 371 11.54 -15.68 13.80
N HIS A 372 10.87 -15.00 12.86
CA HIS A 372 11.25 -13.67 12.35
C HIS A 372 10.59 -12.51 13.09
N THR A 373 9.34 -12.67 13.56
CA THR A 373 8.56 -11.59 14.20
C THR A 373 9.12 -11.22 15.57
N ARG A 374 9.69 -12.19 16.31
CA ARG A 374 10.25 -11.99 17.66
C ARG A 374 11.48 -11.06 17.71
N TYR A 375 12.11 -10.76 16.57
CA TYR A 375 13.26 -9.85 16.50
C TYR A 375 12.90 -8.43 16.04
N ARG A 376 11.70 -8.22 15.46
CA ARG A 376 11.38 -7.01 14.68
C ARG A 376 10.41 -6.04 15.36
N SER A 377 9.73 -6.45 16.44
CA SER A 377 8.58 -5.71 16.99
C SER A 377 8.89 -4.73 18.11
N GLN A 378 10.15 -4.33 18.36
CA GLN A 378 10.45 -3.49 19.51
C GLN A 378 11.50 -2.38 19.33
N GLN A 379 12.05 -2.17 18.14
CA GLN A 379 12.95 -1.04 17.91
C GLN A 379 12.43 -0.15 16.79
N GLN A 380 12.08 1.09 17.15
CA GLN A 380 12.04 2.19 16.21
C GLN A 380 13.49 2.39 15.74
N ASN A 381 13.87 1.73 14.66
CA ASN A 381 15.21 1.88 14.14
C ASN A 381 15.33 3.23 13.43
N PRO A 382 16.39 3.99 13.69
CA PRO A 382 16.69 5.15 12.89
C PRO A 382 16.89 4.71 11.43
N GLU A 383 16.39 5.51 10.49
CA GLU A 383 16.52 5.25 9.06
C GLU A 383 17.53 6.20 8.41
N VAL A 384 17.73 7.37 9.00
CA VAL A 384 18.69 8.37 8.53
C VAL A 384 19.53 8.86 9.70
N VAL A 385 20.83 8.95 9.50
CA VAL A 385 21.76 9.63 10.40
C VAL A 385 22.16 10.95 9.76
N LEU A 386 22.04 12.03 10.53
CA LEU A 386 22.44 13.37 10.14
C LEU A 386 23.62 13.78 11.01
N ILE A 387 24.70 14.25 10.39
CA ILE A 387 25.87 14.81 11.07
C ILE A 387 26.05 16.24 10.57
N VAL A 388 26.03 17.19 11.50
CA VAL A 388 26.11 18.62 11.20
C VAL A 388 27.35 19.18 11.85
N GLU A 389 28.22 19.80 11.06
CA GLU A 389 29.33 20.62 11.54
C GLU A 389 28.84 22.06 11.74
N CYS A 390 29.04 22.62 12.93
CA CYS A 390 28.62 23.97 13.29
C CYS A 390 29.57 24.59 14.31
N GLY A 391 29.54 25.91 14.48
CA GLY A 391 30.32 26.57 15.53
C GLY A 391 29.76 26.30 16.93
N GLU A 392 30.59 26.45 17.98
CA GLU A 392 30.18 26.26 19.38
C GLU A 392 28.90 27.05 19.74
N ASN A 393 28.81 28.30 19.28
CA ASN A 393 27.66 29.18 19.56
C ASN A 393 26.37 28.75 18.83
N GLN A 394 26.48 27.97 17.75
CA GLN A 394 25.34 27.52 16.96
C GLN A 394 24.85 26.13 17.40
N ALA A 395 25.65 25.38 18.17
CA ALA A 395 25.37 23.97 18.47
C ALA A 395 24.08 23.75 19.29
N ASP A 396 23.72 24.65 20.21
CA ASP A 396 22.43 24.55 20.92
C ASP A 396 21.24 24.85 20.01
N ALA A 397 21.34 25.92 19.21
CA ALA A 397 20.29 26.26 18.25
C ALA A 397 20.05 25.16 17.21
N VAL A 398 21.10 24.46 16.75
CA VAL A 398 20.99 23.29 15.87
C VAL A 398 20.31 22.13 16.59
N LYS A 399 20.72 21.84 17.83
CA LYS A 399 20.14 20.76 18.63
C LYS A 399 18.63 20.97 18.84
N ASP A 400 18.23 22.18 19.20
CA ASP A 400 16.83 22.51 19.46
C ASP A 400 16.00 22.46 18.16
N LEU A 401 16.54 22.97 17.05
CA LEU A 401 15.91 22.87 15.73
C LEU A 401 15.68 21.42 15.30
N LEU A 402 16.64 20.53 15.55
CA LEU A 402 16.49 19.11 15.22
C LEU A 402 15.39 18.45 16.06
N TRP A 403 15.24 18.81 17.34
CA TRP A 403 14.15 18.33 18.19
C TRP A 403 12.78 18.86 17.74
N GLU A 404 12.70 20.11 17.30
CA GLU A 404 11.48 20.71 16.75
C GLU A 404 10.97 20.01 15.48
N HIS A 405 11.83 19.29 14.76
CA HIS A 405 11.52 18.60 13.51
C HIS A 405 11.52 17.06 13.63
N ASP A 406 11.11 16.53 14.77
CA ASP A 406 10.93 15.08 15.02
C ASP A 406 12.22 14.23 14.95
N ALA A 407 13.36 14.76 15.40
CA ALA A 407 14.54 13.92 15.62
C ALA A 407 14.22 12.81 16.65
N MET A 408 14.62 11.58 16.36
CA MET A 408 14.50 10.46 17.30
C MET A 408 15.56 10.51 18.41
N GLY A 409 16.66 11.21 18.14
CA GLY A 409 17.79 11.37 19.04
C GLY A 409 18.73 12.42 18.50
N VAL A 410 19.31 13.23 19.39
CA VAL A 410 20.25 14.30 19.05
C VAL A 410 21.36 14.33 20.10
N ARG A 411 22.62 14.42 19.69
CA ARG A 411 23.77 14.49 20.58
C ARG A 411 24.86 15.40 20.00
N LYS A 412 25.40 16.28 20.84
CA LYS A 412 26.63 17.00 20.54
C LYS A 412 27.83 16.08 20.80
N LEU A 413 28.76 16.01 19.85
CA LEU A 413 30.00 15.27 20.01
C LEU A 413 31.00 16.10 20.82
N ALA A 414 31.48 15.53 21.93
CA ALA A 414 32.58 16.08 22.72
C ALA A 414 33.88 15.39 22.30
N LEU A 415 34.49 15.86 21.21
CA LEU A 415 35.79 15.34 20.78
C LEU A 415 36.90 16.02 21.60
N GLY A 416 37.75 15.22 22.26
CA GLY A 416 38.96 15.67 22.95
C GLY A 416 38.78 16.52 24.23
N ARG A 417 37.55 16.77 24.70
CA ARG A 417 37.33 17.35 26.03
C ARG A 417 37.34 16.23 27.08
N SER A 418 38.39 16.14 27.90
CA SER A 418 38.41 15.27 29.08
C SER A 418 37.23 15.65 29.98
N HIS A 419 36.21 14.80 30.09
CA HIS A 419 35.24 14.93 31.18
C HIS A 419 35.96 14.63 32.49
N SER A 420 36.27 15.66 33.27
CA SER A 420 36.31 15.50 34.72
C SER A 420 34.85 15.24 35.15
N PRO A 421 34.54 14.10 35.79
CA PRO A 421 33.22 13.92 36.36
C PRO A 421 33.06 14.95 37.49
N SER A 422 32.10 15.87 37.32
CA SER A 422 31.65 16.74 38.41
C SER A 422 31.13 15.86 39.55
N ARG A 423 31.77 15.98 40.71
CA ARG A 423 31.37 15.36 41.98
C ARG A 423 30.03 15.88 42.46
#